data_AF-A0A511NFP5-F1
#
_entry.id   AF-A0A511NFP5-F1
#
_cell.length_a   1.000
_cell.length_b   1.000
_cell.length_c   1.000
_cell.angle_alpha   90.00
_cell.angle_beta   90.00
_cell.angle_gamma   90.00
#
_symmetry.space_group_name_H-M   'P 1'
#
loop_
_entity.id
_entity.type
_entity.pdbx_description
1 polymer ?
#
loop_
_entity_poly.entity_id
_entity_poly.type
_entity_poly.pdbx_seq_one_letter_code
_entity_poly.pdbx_strand_id
1 'polypeptide(L)'
;MKKGFLLFITFIFFYFISCKKKECQPFYVYDKIEWYSYKRNLDSIPPDLKDNAFLVGVFQGSIFTKIKDSDKLALLSSDDFNKSIVPISKYDQLNRLFCYNENLGVEGIATACLPFYNDILIFKKESKIIGIAKICFKCQQSTFTESSTNTNAFGAFEEIIKLEKIVYSK
;
A
#
# COMPACT_ATOMS: atom_id res chain seq x y z
N MET A 1 48.49 54.66 -28.50
CA MET A 1 47.08 54.90 -28.12
C MET A 1 46.37 53.56 -27.98
N LYS A 2 46.11 53.12 -26.74
CA LYS A 2 45.42 51.86 -26.44
C LYS A 2 43.90 52.14 -26.41
N LYS A 3 43.11 51.56 -27.31
CA LYS A 3 41.65 51.51 -27.18
C LYS A 3 41.28 50.15 -26.61
N GLY A 4 40.89 50.14 -25.34
CA GLY A 4 40.38 48.97 -24.65
C GLY A 4 38.98 48.63 -25.15
N PHE A 5 38.79 47.39 -25.59
CA PHE A 5 37.49 46.82 -25.91
C PHE A 5 37.02 46.05 -24.67
N LEU A 6 36.05 46.61 -23.96
CA LEU A 6 35.46 46.02 -22.76
C LEU A 6 34.37 45.03 -23.20
N LEU A 7 34.69 43.74 -23.21
CA LEU A 7 33.73 42.66 -23.48
C LEU A 7 32.96 42.35 -22.19
N PHE A 8 31.74 42.90 -22.07
CA PHE A 8 30.78 42.50 -21.05
C PHE A 8 30.20 41.14 -21.45
N ILE A 9 30.71 40.06 -20.84
CA ILE A 9 30.09 38.73 -20.92
C ILE A 9 28.93 38.74 -19.94
N THR A 10 27.71 38.94 -20.45
CA THR A 10 26.48 38.70 -19.69
C THR A 10 26.28 37.20 -19.55
N PHE A 11 26.68 36.66 -18.40
CA PHE A 11 26.33 35.32 -17.97
C PHE A 11 24.80 35.28 -17.74
N ILE A 12 24.05 34.91 -18.78
CA ILE A 12 22.62 34.60 -18.64
C ILE A 12 22.55 33.30 -17.86
N PHE A 13 22.40 33.42 -16.54
CA PHE A 13 22.00 32.34 -15.66
C PHE A 13 20.56 31.95 -16.05
N PHE A 14 20.43 31.05 -17.01
CA PHE A 14 19.20 30.30 -17.23
C PHE A 14 18.99 29.45 -15.97
N TYR A 15 18.35 30.03 -14.96
CA TYR A 15 17.68 29.28 -13.91
C TYR A 15 16.59 28.47 -14.60
N PHE A 16 16.92 27.26 -15.03
CA PHE A 16 15.93 26.23 -15.24
C PHE A 16 15.29 25.99 -13.89
N ILE A 17 14.20 26.70 -13.61
CA ILE A 17 13.22 26.31 -12.60
C ILE A 17 12.61 25.02 -13.16
N SER A 18 13.33 23.92 -12.97
CA SER A 18 12.80 22.59 -13.17
C SER A 18 11.72 22.42 -12.11
N CYS A 19 10.47 22.65 -12.53
CA CYS A 19 9.31 22.26 -11.76
C CYS A 19 9.35 20.72 -11.73
N LYS A 20 10.04 20.14 -10.73
CA LYS A 20 10.02 18.68 -10.53
C LYS A 20 8.55 18.31 -10.32
N LYS A 21 7.97 17.58 -11.27
CA LYS A 21 6.70 16.90 -11.04
C LYS A 21 6.88 16.11 -9.75
N LYS A 22 6.10 16.46 -8.73
CA LYS A 22 6.12 15.79 -7.44
C LYS A 22 5.80 14.32 -7.67
N GLU A 23 6.81 13.49 -7.43
CA GLU A 23 6.90 12.11 -7.88
C GLU A 23 6.11 11.21 -6.92
N CYS A 24 5.48 10.16 -7.47
CA CYS A 24 4.79 9.10 -6.73
C CYS A 24 5.75 8.49 -5.70
N GLN A 25 5.51 8.75 -4.41
CA GLN A 25 6.37 8.28 -3.32
C GLN A 25 5.89 6.90 -2.86
N PRO A 26 6.62 5.82 -3.11
CA PRO A 26 6.13 4.47 -2.84
C PRO A 26 5.91 4.25 -1.34
N PHE A 27 4.83 3.56 -0.98
CA PHE A 27 4.60 3.14 0.41
C PHE A 27 5.71 2.23 0.90
N TYR A 28 6.16 1.36 -0.01
CA TYR A 28 7.10 0.30 0.28
C TYR A 28 8.02 0.10 -0.93
N VAL A 29 9.30 -0.15 -0.68
CA VAL A 29 10.23 -0.64 -1.70
C VAL A 29 10.35 -2.15 -1.52
N TYR A 30 9.87 -2.92 -2.48
CA TYR A 30 9.72 -4.38 -2.38
C TYR A 30 10.22 -5.09 -3.63
N ASP A 31 10.50 -6.38 -3.49
CA ASP A 31 10.79 -7.31 -4.59
C ASP A 31 9.83 -8.52 -4.60
N LYS A 32 8.99 -8.66 -3.57
CA LYS A 32 7.99 -9.72 -3.48
C LYS A 32 6.76 -9.25 -2.72
N ILE A 33 5.58 -9.66 -3.19
CA ILE A 33 4.32 -9.56 -2.45
C ILE A 33 3.75 -10.97 -2.27
N GLU A 34 3.53 -11.36 -1.00
CA GLU A 34 2.73 -12.54 -0.66
C GLU A 34 1.30 -12.08 -0.33
N TRP A 35 0.30 -12.70 -0.94
CA TRP A 35 -1.09 -12.39 -0.73
C TRP A 35 -1.80 -13.55 -0.04
N TYR A 36 -2.45 -13.24 1.08
CA TYR A 36 -3.30 -14.14 1.84
C TYR A 36 -4.75 -13.66 1.67
N SER A 37 -5.58 -14.48 1.06
CA SER A 37 -7.02 -14.24 0.90
C SER A 37 -7.80 -15.25 1.72
N TYR A 38 -8.68 -14.79 2.58
CA TYR A 38 -9.49 -15.67 3.43
C TYR A 38 -10.54 -16.41 2.61
N LYS A 39 -10.61 -17.73 2.78
CA LYS A 39 -11.43 -18.60 1.91
C LYS A 39 -12.94 -18.36 2.02
N ARG A 40 -13.44 -17.90 3.17
CA ARG A 40 -14.90 -17.77 3.42
C ARG A 40 -15.47 -16.37 3.17
N ASN A 41 -14.67 -15.39 2.75
CA ASN A 41 -15.07 -14.00 2.49
C ASN A 41 -16.11 -13.45 3.50
N LEU A 42 -15.65 -13.07 4.69
CA LEU A 42 -16.51 -12.68 5.81
C LEU A 42 -16.96 -11.23 5.75
N ASP A 43 -18.16 -10.98 6.25
CA ASP A 43 -18.70 -9.65 6.55
C ASP A 43 -19.16 -9.48 8.01
N SER A 44 -19.01 -10.55 8.80
CA SER A 44 -19.28 -10.62 10.22
C SER A 44 -18.43 -11.73 10.83
N ILE A 45 -18.23 -11.73 12.16
CA ILE A 45 -17.57 -12.85 12.84
C ILE A 45 -18.57 -13.99 12.98
N PRO A 46 -18.36 -15.14 12.30
CA PRO A 46 -19.25 -16.28 12.44
C PRO A 46 -19.05 -16.97 13.80
N PRO A 47 -20.05 -17.71 14.31
CA PRO A 47 -19.99 -18.32 15.64
C PRO A 47 -18.76 -19.20 15.88
N ASP A 48 -18.32 -19.95 14.87
CA ASP A 48 -17.15 -20.84 14.95
C ASP A 48 -15.82 -20.11 15.09
N LEU A 49 -15.76 -18.83 14.73
CA LEU A 49 -14.56 -17.99 14.89
C LEU A 49 -14.57 -17.13 16.13
N LYS A 50 -15.69 -17.07 16.86
CA LYS A 50 -15.87 -16.14 17.98
C LYS A 50 -14.80 -16.30 19.06
N ASP A 51 -14.36 -17.53 19.31
CA ASP A 51 -13.36 -17.85 20.33
C ASP A 51 -11.92 -17.84 19.77
N ASN A 52 -11.75 -17.66 18.45
CA ASN A 52 -10.43 -17.51 17.83
C ASN A 52 -9.99 -16.04 17.87
N ALA A 53 -9.45 -15.62 19.01
CA ALA A 53 -9.02 -14.24 19.24
C ALA A 53 -8.01 -13.72 18.20
N PHE A 54 -7.17 -14.61 17.65
CA PHE A 54 -6.21 -14.23 16.60
C PHE A 54 -6.95 -13.86 15.31
N LEU A 55 -7.79 -14.75 14.77
CA LEU A 55 -8.52 -14.48 13.54
C LEU A 55 -9.48 -13.31 13.68
N VAL A 56 -10.20 -13.20 14.82
CA VAL A 56 -11.03 -12.03 15.13
C VAL A 56 -10.21 -10.75 15.08
N GLY A 57 -9.02 -10.74 15.70
CA GLY A 57 -8.13 -9.58 15.69
C GLY A 57 -7.56 -9.25 14.32
N VAL A 58 -7.30 -10.25 13.47
CA VAL A 58 -6.93 -10.03 12.06
C VAL A 58 -8.08 -9.36 11.31
N PHE A 59 -9.29 -9.92 11.38
CA PHE A 59 -10.44 -9.40 10.62
C PHE A 59 -10.90 -8.03 11.08
N GLN A 60 -10.82 -7.73 12.38
CA GLN A 60 -11.16 -6.42 12.96
C GLN A 60 -9.99 -5.42 12.93
N GLY A 61 -8.82 -5.83 12.43
CA GLY A 61 -7.67 -4.95 12.20
C GLY A 61 -6.82 -4.65 13.43
N SER A 62 -7.04 -5.30 14.58
CA SER A 62 -6.23 -5.13 15.79
C SER A 62 -4.91 -5.92 15.76
N ILE A 63 -4.75 -6.88 14.85
CA ILE A 63 -3.51 -7.62 14.59
C ILE A 63 -2.86 -7.15 13.27
N PHE A 64 -1.53 -7.22 13.18
CA PHE A 64 -0.73 -6.65 12.09
C PHE A 64 -0.95 -5.15 11.98
N THR A 65 -0.88 -4.46 13.12
CA THR A 65 -0.86 -2.98 13.15
C THR A 65 0.57 -2.46 13.01
N LYS A 66 1.55 -3.31 13.29
CA LYS A 66 2.98 -3.00 13.24
C LYS A 66 3.77 -4.11 12.58
N ILE A 67 4.91 -3.81 11.96
CA ILE A 67 5.80 -4.82 11.37
C ILE A 67 6.25 -5.86 12.41
N LYS A 68 6.39 -5.47 13.69
CA LYS A 68 6.73 -6.40 14.79
C LYS A 68 5.70 -7.53 15.02
N ASP A 69 4.48 -7.40 14.51
CA ASP A 69 3.49 -8.48 14.56
C ASP A 69 3.75 -9.56 13.50
N SER A 70 4.76 -9.40 12.64
CA SER A 70 5.06 -10.32 11.53
C SER A 70 5.32 -11.76 11.96
N ASP A 71 5.83 -12.01 13.16
CA ASP A 71 6.00 -13.38 13.69
C ASP A 71 4.66 -14.13 13.78
N LYS A 72 3.55 -13.41 13.96
CA LYS A 72 2.20 -13.99 14.00
C LYS A 72 1.68 -14.41 12.63
N LEU A 73 2.36 -14.08 11.52
CA LEU A 73 1.98 -14.56 10.19
C LEU A 73 2.02 -16.08 10.08
N ALA A 74 2.86 -16.75 10.89
CA ALA A 74 2.89 -18.21 10.97
C ALA A 74 1.57 -18.82 11.47
N LEU A 75 0.69 -18.02 12.10
CA LEU A 75 -0.63 -18.44 12.58
C LEU A 75 -1.71 -18.34 11.49
N LEU A 76 -1.41 -17.75 10.33
CA LEU A 76 -2.32 -17.76 9.17
C LEU A 76 -2.29 -19.16 8.52
N SER A 77 -3.20 -20.02 8.96
CA SER A 77 -3.29 -21.40 8.49
C SER A 77 -3.62 -21.49 6.99
N SER A 78 -3.00 -22.46 6.30
CA SER A 78 -3.34 -22.81 4.92
C SER A 78 -4.74 -23.39 4.77
N ASP A 79 -5.36 -23.85 5.86
CA ASP A 79 -6.74 -24.34 5.85
C ASP A 79 -7.73 -23.19 5.75
N ASP A 80 -7.37 -22.03 6.30
CA ASP A 80 -8.19 -20.81 6.38
C ASP A 80 -7.94 -19.85 5.22
N PHE A 81 -6.68 -19.74 4.79
CA PHE A 81 -6.24 -18.75 3.79
C PHE A 81 -5.70 -19.41 2.52
N ASN A 82 -6.03 -18.81 1.38
CA ASN A 82 -5.30 -19.01 0.15
C ASN A 82 -4.05 -18.12 0.17
N LYS A 83 -2.86 -18.74 0.17
CA LYS A 83 -1.59 -18.02 0.03
C LYS A 83 -1.11 -18.09 -1.41
N SER A 84 -0.73 -16.95 -1.99
CA SER A 84 -0.13 -16.85 -3.31
C SER A 84 0.98 -15.81 -3.36
N ILE A 85 1.81 -15.86 -4.40
CA ILE A 85 2.77 -14.79 -4.72
C ILE A 85 2.15 -13.97 -5.85
N VAL A 86 2.12 -12.64 -5.67
CA VAL A 86 1.63 -11.75 -6.73
C VAL A 86 2.65 -11.73 -7.87
N PRO A 87 2.25 -12.00 -9.13
CA PRO A 87 3.15 -12.00 -10.27
C PRO A 87 3.86 -10.66 -10.48
N ILE A 88 5.15 -10.72 -10.84
CA ILE A 88 5.97 -9.53 -11.14
C ILE A 88 5.36 -8.66 -12.25
N SER A 89 4.65 -9.28 -13.21
CA SER A 89 3.94 -8.57 -14.28
C SER A 89 2.90 -7.57 -13.78
N LYS A 90 2.45 -7.67 -12.53
CA LYS A 90 1.50 -6.74 -11.90
C LYS A 90 2.19 -5.59 -11.16
N TYR A 91 3.51 -5.61 -10.97
CA TYR A 91 4.21 -4.70 -10.06
C TYR A 91 4.16 -3.26 -10.56
N ASP A 92 4.22 -3.03 -11.87
CA ASP A 92 4.08 -1.67 -12.42
C ASP A 92 2.73 -1.04 -12.06
N GLN A 93 1.65 -1.83 -12.07
CA GLN A 93 0.32 -1.37 -11.68
C GLN A 93 0.25 -1.14 -10.18
N LEU A 94 0.81 -2.06 -9.38
CA LEU A 94 0.80 -1.97 -7.92
C LEU A 94 1.69 -0.82 -7.41
N ASN A 95 2.81 -0.54 -8.05
CA ASN A 95 3.69 0.59 -7.71
C ASN A 95 2.98 1.94 -7.91
N ARG A 96 2.10 2.03 -8.92
CA ARG A 96 1.27 3.22 -9.13
C ARG A 96 0.13 3.35 -8.11
N LEU A 97 -0.36 2.23 -7.56
CA LEU A 97 -1.42 2.23 -6.55
C LEU A 97 -0.86 2.49 -5.15
N PHE A 98 0.20 1.77 -4.76
CA PHE A 98 0.83 1.87 -3.46
C PHE A 98 1.87 2.99 -3.42
N CYS A 99 1.44 4.20 -3.77
CA CYS A 99 2.25 5.37 -3.61
C CYS A 99 1.43 6.58 -3.20
N TYR A 100 2.09 7.46 -2.48
CA TYR A 100 1.55 8.73 -2.07
C TYR A 100 1.79 9.74 -3.18
N ASN A 101 0.72 10.41 -3.60
CA ASN A 101 0.78 11.56 -4.47
C ASN A 101 0.20 12.75 -3.72
N GLU A 102 1.08 13.66 -3.30
CA GLU A 102 0.69 14.87 -2.55
C GLU A 102 -0.23 15.83 -3.33
N ASN A 103 -0.33 15.67 -4.66
CA ASN A 103 -1.27 16.46 -5.48
C ASN A 103 -2.69 15.88 -5.47
N LEU A 104 -2.85 14.63 -5.05
CA LEU A 104 -4.16 14.02 -4.81
C LEU A 104 -4.53 14.38 -3.36
N GLY A 105 -5.52 15.26 -3.20
CA GLY A 105 -6.00 15.66 -1.89
C GLY A 105 -6.41 14.45 -1.04
N VAL A 106 -6.29 14.55 0.28
CA VAL A 106 -6.78 13.51 1.18
C VAL A 106 -8.29 13.72 1.34
N GLU A 107 -9.08 13.24 0.39
CA GLU A 107 -10.53 13.16 0.57
C GLU A 107 -10.83 11.87 1.33
N GLY A 108 -10.89 11.99 2.66
CA GLY A 108 -11.27 10.87 3.51
C GLY A 108 -12.74 10.49 3.27
N ILE A 109 -12.98 9.38 2.56
CA ILE A 109 -14.31 8.80 2.48
C ILE A 109 -14.55 8.04 3.77
N ALA A 110 -15.16 8.70 4.76
CA ALA A 110 -15.65 8.01 5.96
C ALA A 110 -16.85 7.15 5.56
N THR A 111 -16.64 5.83 5.49
CA THR A 111 -17.71 4.86 5.24
C THR A 111 -18.31 4.38 6.56
N ALA A 112 -19.64 4.20 6.61
CA ALA A 112 -20.33 3.61 7.76
C ALA A 112 -20.09 2.08 7.89
N CYS A 113 -19.34 1.48 6.97
CA CYS A 113 -19.06 0.04 6.92
C CYS A 113 -18.00 -0.33 7.95
N LEU A 114 -18.26 -1.33 8.81
CA LEU A 114 -17.22 -1.91 9.67
C LEU A 114 -16.36 -2.87 8.83
N PRO A 115 -15.03 -2.65 8.72
CA PRO A 115 -14.20 -3.44 7.84
C PRO A 115 -13.96 -4.85 8.40
N PHE A 116 -14.04 -5.83 7.50
CA PHE A 116 -13.55 -7.19 7.72
C PHE A 116 -12.39 -7.44 6.75
N TYR A 117 -11.18 -7.45 7.28
CA TYR A 117 -9.95 -7.55 6.47
C TYR A 117 -9.68 -9.00 6.04
N ASN A 118 -10.39 -9.45 5.01
CA ASN A 118 -10.23 -10.79 4.43
C ASN A 118 -8.94 -10.94 3.63
N ASP A 119 -8.33 -9.83 3.21
CA ASP A 119 -7.16 -9.83 2.35
C ASP A 119 -5.96 -9.18 3.03
N ILE A 120 -4.82 -9.87 3.01
CA ILE A 120 -3.58 -9.42 3.62
C ILE A 120 -2.45 -9.51 2.58
N LEU A 121 -1.82 -8.38 2.30
CA LEU A 121 -0.66 -8.28 1.42
C LEU A 121 0.60 -8.07 2.26
N ILE A 122 1.58 -8.95 2.10
CA ILE A 122 2.86 -8.88 2.79
C ILE A 122 3.93 -8.45 1.79
N PHE A 123 4.43 -7.24 1.96
CA PHE A 123 5.50 -6.67 1.15
C PHE A 123 6.85 -7.09 1.72
N LYS A 124 7.70 -7.64 0.86
CA LYS A 124 9.02 -8.11 1.23
C LYS A 124 10.09 -7.50 0.34
N LYS A 125 11.26 -7.25 0.94
CA LYS A 125 12.49 -6.87 0.29
C LYS A 125 13.60 -7.77 0.79
N GLU A 126 14.28 -8.49 -0.10
CA GLU A 126 15.36 -9.42 0.26
C GLU A 126 14.91 -10.39 1.37
N SER A 127 13.69 -10.92 1.23
CA SER A 127 12.99 -11.80 2.20
C SER A 127 12.59 -11.18 3.54
N LYS A 128 12.98 -9.93 3.84
CA LYS A 128 12.52 -9.20 5.03
C LYS A 128 11.14 -8.61 4.79
N ILE A 129 10.27 -8.68 5.80
CA ILE A 129 8.97 -8.01 5.75
C ILE A 129 9.18 -6.53 6.00
N ILE A 130 8.78 -5.71 5.03
CA ILE A 130 8.93 -4.26 5.08
C ILE A 130 7.58 -3.54 5.11
N GLY A 131 6.48 -4.27 4.95
CA GLY A 131 5.13 -3.74 5.01
C GLY A 131 4.06 -4.83 5.04
N ILE A 132 2.94 -4.54 5.70
CA ILE A 132 1.74 -5.37 5.70
C ILE A 132 0.57 -4.44 5.41
N ALA A 133 -0.24 -4.78 4.40
CA ALA A 133 -1.51 -4.12 4.14
C ALA A 133 -2.66 -5.10 4.40
N LYS A 134 -3.67 -4.65 5.13
CA LYS A 134 -4.92 -5.38 5.36
C LYS A 134 -6.02 -4.66 4.60
N ILE A 135 -6.77 -5.37 3.78
CA ILE A 135 -7.76 -4.81 2.87
C ILE A 135 -9.13 -5.45 3.11
N CYS A 136 -10.16 -4.61 3.18
CA CYS A 136 -11.55 -5.01 3.08
C CYS A 136 -12.09 -4.43 1.77
N PHE A 137 -12.10 -5.23 0.70
CA PHE A 137 -12.58 -4.78 -0.61
C PHE A 137 -14.06 -4.38 -0.56
N LYS A 138 -14.89 -5.14 0.17
CA LYS A 138 -16.33 -4.85 0.38
C LYS A 138 -16.58 -3.46 0.97
N CYS A 139 -15.85 -3.10 2.02
CA CYS A 139 -15.98 -1.80 2.67
C CYS A 139 -15.10 -0.71 2.04
N GLN A 140 -14.30 -1.05 1.03
CA GLN A 140 -13.27 -0.17 0.45
C GLN A 140 -12.39 0.48 1.53
N GLN A 141 -11.95 -0.33 2.49
CA GLN A 141 -11.08 0.13 3.58
C GLN A 141 -9.78 -0.65 3.58
N SER A 142 -8.73 0.02 4.05
CA SER A 142 -7.41 -0.56 4.16
C SER A 142 -6.70 -0.03 5.39
N THR A 143 -5.75 -0.82 5.89
CA THR A 143 -4.79 -0.37 6.89
C THR A 143 -3.40 -0.88 6.50
N PHE A 144 -2.39 -0.13 6.90
CA PHE A 144 -1.00 -0.39 6.57
C PHE A 144 -0.19 -0.38 7.85
N THR A 145 0.85 -1.22 7.93
CA THR A 145 1.90 -1.06 8.94
C THR A 145 2.76 0.16 8.63
N GLU A 146 3.72 0.45 9.50
CA GLU A 146 4.60 1.61 9.38
C GLU A 146 5.18 1.75 7.95
N SER A 147 5.05 2.95 7.39
CA SER A 147 5.57 3.34 6.07
C SER A 147 6.30 4.67 6.21
N SER A 148 7.34 4.89 5.40
CA SER A 148 8.02 6.19 5.33
C SER A 148 7.18 7.28 4.63
N THR A 149 6.11 6.89 3.95
CA THR A 149 5.20 7.79 3.25
C THR A 149 3.80 7.71 3.84
N ASN A 150 2.99 8.76 3.63
CA ASN A 150 1.61 8.78 4.10
C ASN A 150 0.75 7.77 3.33
N THR A 151 0.16 6.81 4.06
CA THR A 151 -0.75 5.79 3.49
C THR A 151 -2.23 6.14 3.67
N ASN A 152 -2.55 7.18 4.45
CA ASN A 152 -3.94 7.52 4.83
C ASN A 152 -4.79 8.00 3.65
N ALA A 153 -4.15 8.39 2.54
CA ALA A 153 -4.84 8.77 1.31
C ALA A 153 -5.28 7.56 0.45
N PHE A 154 -4.80 6.35 0.75
CA PHE A 154 -5.07 5.18 -0.07
C PHE A 154 -6.55 4.76 0.03
N GLY A 155 -7.22 4.67 -1.11
CA GLY A 155 -8.63 4.31 -1.21
C GLY A 155 -9.56 5.50 -1.49
N ALA A 156 -9.05 6.74 -1.48
CA ALA A 156 -9.82 7.93 -1.80
C ALA A 156 -10.19 8.05 -3.30
N PHE A 157 -9.41 7.45 -4.21
CA PHE A 157 -9.56 7.59 -5.66
C PHE A 157 -9.60 6.22 -6.37
N GLU A 158 -10.43 5.33 -5.84
CA GLU A 158 -10.70 3.98 -6.35
C GLU A 158 -9.50 3.01 -6.28
N GLU A 159 -8.44 3.33 -5.54
CA GLU A 159 -7.25 2.47 -5.48
C GLU A 159 -7.58 1.06 -5.00
N ILE A 160 -8.54 0.92 -4.08
CA ILE A 160 -8.96 -0.37 -3.55
C ILE A 160 -9.72 -1.19 -4.61
N ILE A 161 -10.59 -0.56 -5.41
CA ILE A 161 -11.30 -1.23 -6.52
C ILE A 161 -10.30 -1.68 -7.58
N LYS A 162 -9.30 -0.84 -7.90
CA LYS A 162 -8.23 -1.18 -8.84
C LYS A 162 -7.37 -2.33 -8.29
N LEU A 163 -7.03 -2.28 -7.00
CA LEU A 163 -6.28 -3.33 -6.33
C LEU A 163 -7.02 -4.68 -6.40
N GLU A 164 -8.32 -4.72 -6.13
CA GLU A 164 -9.14 -5.94 -6.22
C GLU A 164 -9.00 -6.61 -7.58
N LYS A 165 -9.17 -5.82 -8.66
CA LYS A 165 -9.03 -6.30 -10.04
C LYS A 165 -7.62 -6.84 -10.32
N ILE A 166 -6.60 -6.21 -9.76
CA ILE A 166 -5.21 -6.65 -9.95
C ILE A 166 -4.98 -7.97 -9.21
N VAL A 167 -5.38 -8.11 -7.95
CA VAL A 167 -5.06 -9.33 -7.17
C VAL A 167 -5.91 -10.52 -7.58
N TYR A 168 -7.18 -10.32 -7.95
CA TYR A 168 -8.10 -11.41 -8.37
C TYR A 168 -8.08 -11.72 -9.87
N SER A 169 -7.43 -10.92 -10.73
CA SER A 169 -7.22 -11.31 -12.14
C SER A 169 -6.25 -12.48 -12.23
N LYS A 170 -6.56 -13.47 -13.08
CA LYS A 170 -5.66 -14.59 -13.38
C LYS A 170 -4.57 -14.18 -14.36
#